data_AF-R7L575-F1
#
_entry.id   AF-R7L575-F1
#
_cell.length_a   1.000
_cell.length_b   1.000
_cell.length_c   1.000
_cell.angle_alpha   90.00
_cell.angle_beta   90.00
_cell.angle_gamma   90.00
#
_symmetry.space_group_name_H-M   'P 1'
#
loop_
_entity.id
_entity.type
_entity.pdbx_description
1 polymer ?
#
loop_
_entity_poly.entity_id
_entity_poly.type
_entity_poly.pdbx_seq_one_letter_code
_entity_poly.pdbx_strand_id
1 'polypeptide(L)'
;MQRYKFFYSLVILLAFSAANADVVESGKWRSSSTWSEGEVPSSSLESPYTSLTMGSSGITLEVDSDQWVDRLNVGDYTDTTIVIDSGVTFSIGGCDSPKELITSSSASNTINFTGDGTLALGFSKLADPLIGKSTIVFDVNVEGKAHWGNYFNTDSNANITINKNFKIYGQSNFSGSTVSVNGSTFSTGTIIAFGKFFLSENTNATVTAINGGNWDIQGNVTVTGRYSWADTRMAIKLNGTNVIGANASLKSTTEDSTGCVLLSGSLTSYAAANAVSFSQKTYLISTSSDNPYVLTLNSSNAINTEGAASQGASNFNIINYYLTYQDKVQTEHFEASHAKIVLGANNDFGSFTYFDGSSLAMETNGFSSTIGSFIGYADGATFTLNLSNHNDFTLKLMELDNIVTFYDDDGFLRAENILVIEDSIGDFAYIRDAGDGGYWINATSAVPEPAAFAACFGALALAFAALRRRR
;
A
#
# COMPACT_ATOMS: atom_id res chain seq x y z
N MET A 1 -82.41 15.91 -21.03
CA MET A 1 -82.04 14.50 -21.28
C MET A 1 -80.53 14.45 -21.55
N GLN A 2 -79.81 13.57 -20.85
CA GLN A 2 -78.37 13.22 -20.96
C GLN A 2 -77.35 14.36 -20.74
N ARG A 3 -76.65 14.49 -19.59
CA ARG A 3 -75.65 13.61 -18.90
C ARG A 3 -74.37 13.33 -19.71
N TYR A 4 -73.30 14.05 -19.38
CA TYR A 4 -71.90 13.59 -19.31
C TYR A 4 -71.22 14.41 -18.19
N LYS A 5 -71.32 14.01 -16.92
CA LYS A 5 -70.35 13.20 -16.14
C LYS A 5 -68.90 13.69 -16.26
N PHE A 6 -68.56 14.61 -15.34
CA PHE A 6 -67.24 14.74 -14.74
C PHE A 6 -66.69 13.36 -14.34
N PHE A 7 -65.53 13.00 -14.88
CA PHE A 7 -64.62 12.05 -14.26
C PHE A 7 -63.38 12.85 -13.85
N TYR A 8 -63.38 13.38 -12.63
CA TYR A 8 -62.13 13.58 -11.92
C TYR A 8 -61.68 12.18 -11.49
N SER A 9 -60.75 11.60 -12.24
CA SER A 9 -59.93 10.52 -11.71
C SER A 9 -59.12 11.11 -10.56
N LEU A 10 -59.48 10.71 -9.35
CA LEU A 10 -58.68 10.85 -8.15
C LEU A 10 -57.37 10.08 -8.40
N VAL A 11 -56.35 10.77 -8.93
CA VAL A 11 -54.98 10.32 -8.81
C VAL A 11 -54.65 10.46 -7.34
N ILE A 12 -54.69 9.33 -6.61
CA ILE A 12 -54.03 9.22 -5.33
C ILE A 12 -52.54 9.36 -5.63
N LEU A 13 -52.06 10.60 -5.54
CA LEU A 13 -50.66 10.87 -5.33
C LEU A 13 -50.39 10.39 -3.90
N LEU A 14 -49.97 9.12 -3.75
CA LEU A 14 -49.27 8.71 -2.54
C LEU A 14 -48.00 9.56 -2.52
N ALA A 15 -48.08 10.69 -1.83
CA ALA A 15 -46.90 11.33 -1.31
C ALA A 15 -46.25 10.26 -0.42
N PHE A 16 -45.17 9.63 -0.90
CA PHE A 16 -44.28 8.87 -0.05
C PHE A 16 -43.80 9.84 1.02
N SER A 17 -44.44 9.83 2.19
CA SER A 17 -43.89 10.46 3.37
C SER A 17 -42.58 9.74 3.65
N ALA A 18 -41.48 10.50 3.72
CA ALA A 18 -40.19 9.98 4.18
C ALA A 18 -40.42 9.31 5.54
N ALA A 19 -40.43 7.97 5.56
CA ALA A 19 -40.62 7.23 6.79
C ALA A 19 -39.26 7.22 7.51
N ASN A 20 -39.23 7.79 8.71
CA ASN A 20 -38.12 7.63 9.64
C ASN A 20 -38.49 6.52 10.63
N ALA A 21 -37.50 5.76 11.08
CA ALA A 21 -37.69 4.76 12.12
C ALA A 21 -36.70 5.04 13.26
N ASP A 22 -37.19 5.12 14.48
CA ASP A 22 -36.36 5.37 15.66
C ASP A 22 -36.34 4.13 16.57
N VAL A 23 -35.12 3.63 16.83
CA VAL A 23 -34.88 2.51 17.74
C VAL A 23 -34.80 3.05 19.16
N VAL A 24 -35.77 2.72 20.00
CA VAL A 24 -35.85 3.24 21.38
C VAL A 24 -35.45 2.21 22.43
N GLU A 25 -35.50 0.92 22.09
CA GLU A 25 -35.14 -0.18 22.98
C GLU A 25 -34.40 -1.26 22.19
N SER A 26 -33.44 -1.93 22.85
CA SER A 26 -32.76 -3.08 22.27
C SER A 26 -33.75 -4.21 21.96
N GLY A 27 -33.58 -4.86 20.81
CA GLY A 27 -34.41 -6.00 20.43
C GLY A 27 -34.41 -6.28 18.95
N LYS A 28 -35.28 -7.21 18.56
CA LYS A 28 -35.45 -7.62 17.18
C LYS A 28 -36.19 -6.59 16.35
N TRP A 29 -35.83 -6.49 15.08
CA TRP A 29 -36.51 -5.64 14.12
C TRP A 29 -38.02 -5.91 14.11
N ARG A 30 -38.43 -7.19 14.16
CA ARG A 30 -39.85 -7.59 14.20
C ARG A 30 -40.56 -7.37 15.55
N SER A 31 -39.87 -6.86 16.57
CA SER A 31 -40.49 -6.57 17.88
C SER A 31 -41.08 -5.16 17.88
N SER A 32 -42.36 -5.03 18.20
CA SER A 32 -43.01 -3.72 18.35
C SER A 32 -42.38 -2.86 19.45
N SER A 33 -41.81 -3.46 20.50
CA SER A 33 -41.17 -2.74 21.61
C SER A 33 -39.89 -2.01 21.22
N THR A 34 -39.24 -2.42 20.12
CA THR A 34 -37.99 -1.84 19.65
C THR A 34 -38.18 -0.42 19.09
N TRP A 35 -39.40 -0.05 18.69
CA TRP A 35 -39.68 1.13 17.88
C TRP A 35 -40.47 2.20 18.64
N SER A 36 -40.13 3.47 18.41
CA SER A 36 -40.77 4.63 19.08
C SER A 36 -42.29 4.68 18.90
N GLU A 37 -42.80 4.29 17.73
CA GLU A 37 -44.23 4.32 17.41
C GLU A 37 -44.97 3.03 17.84
N GLY A 38 -44.26 2.02 18.34
CA GLY A 38 -44.85 0.73 18.70
C GLY A 38 -45.30 -0.11 17.50
N GLU A 39 -45.03 0.33 16.27
CA GLU A 39 -45.28 -0.41 15.03
C GLU A 39 -43.97 -0.91 14.42
N VAL A 40 -43.99 -2.14 13.91
CA VAL A 40 -42.82 -2.76 13.28
C VAL A 40 -42.62 -2.15 11.89
N PRO A 41 -41.44 -1.54 11.62
CA PRO A 41 -41.12 -0.99 10.33
C PRO A 41 -41.05 -2.07 9.25
N SER A 42 -41.74 -1.86 8.12
CA SER A 42 -41.62 -2.69 6.91
C SER A 42 -40.87 -1.92 5.83
N SER A 43 -39.71 -2.42 5.41
CA SER A 43 -38.92 -1.83 4.33
C SER A 43 -38.75 -2.77 3.14
N SER A 44 -38.45 -2.20 1.99
CA SER A 44 -38.10 -2.96 0.79
C SER A 44 -37.13 -2.17 -0.08
N LEU A 45 -36.54 -2.82 -1.09
CA LEU A 45 -35.70 -2.14 -2.08
C LEU A 45 -36.42 -0.98 -2.79
N GLU A 46 -37.73 -1.12 -3.08
CA GLU A 46 -38.53 -0.09 -3.74
C GLU A 46 -39.09 0.96 -2.78
N SER A 47 -39.02 0.70 -1.47
CA SER A 47 -39.52 1.59 -0.42
C SER A 47 -38.64 1.48 0.83
N PRO A 48 -37.38 1.98 0.75
CA PRO A 48 -36.47 1.97 1.89
C PRO A 48 -36.93 3.00 2.95
N TYR A 49 -36.55 2.78 4.22
CA TYR A 49 -36.68 3.83 5.23
C TYR A 49 -35.68 4.94 4.96
N THR A 50 -36.12 6.19 4.98
CA THR A 50 -35.23 7.31 4.65
C THR A 50 -34.12 7.50 5.69
N SER A 51 -34.42 7.23 6.97
CA SER A 51 -33.46 7.32 8.06
C SER A 51 -33.83 6.37 9.19
N LEU A 52 -32.88 5.54 9.60
CA LEU A 52 -32.91 4.77 10.84
C LEU A 52 -32.12 5.52 11.91
N THR A 53 -32.75 5.92 13.01
CA THR A 53 -32.11 6.66 14.10
C THR A 53 -32.00 5.81 15.35
N MET A 54 -30.86 5.85 16.03
CA MET A 54 -30.72 5.25 17.36
C MET A 54 -31.18 6.24 18.43
N GLY A 55 -31.98 5.79 19.39
CA GLY A 55 -32.58 6.64 20.42
C GLY A 55 -31.75 6.80 21.70
N SER A 56 -30.72 5.97 21.92
CA SER A 56 -29.79 6.08 23.05
C SER A 56 -28.49 5.28 22.83
N SER A 57 -27.48 5.53 23.67
CA SER A 57 -26.23 4.76 23.68
C SER A 57 -26.44 3.31 24.16
N GLY A 58 -25.63 2.37 23.67
CA GLY A 58 -25.66 0.96 24.09
C GLY A 58 -26.84 0.13 23.56
N ILE A 59 -27.64 0.69 22.64
CA ILE A 59 -28.73 -0.05 21.98
C ILE A 59 -28.17 -1.15 21.08
N THR A 60 -28.83 -2.31 21.11
CA THR A 60 -28.62 -3.42 20.17
C THR A 60 -29.87 -3.65 19.34
N LEU A 61 -29.76 -3.46 18.01
CA LEU A 61 -30.80 -3.81 17.05
C LEU A 61 -30.46 -5.15 16.39
N GLU A 62 -31.32 -6.16 16.56
CA GLU A 62 -31.21 -7.46 15.90
C GLU A 62 -32.03 -7.45 14.60
N VAL A 63 -31.38 -7.50 13.45
CA VAL A 63 -31.99 -7.55 12.12
C VAL A 63 -32.27 -9.02 11.76
N ASP A 64 -33.50 -9.46 12.03
CA ASP A 64 -33.98 -10.84 11.90
C ASP A 64 -34.73 -11.14 10.59
N SER A 65 -34.70 -10.19 9.65
CA SER A 65 -35.23 -10.33 8.29
C SER A 65 -34.59 -9.30 7.36
N ASP A 66 -34.68 -9.50 6.04
CA ASP A 66 -34.08 -8.57 5.08
C ASP A 66 -34.70 -7.18 5.22
N GLN A 67 -33.87 -6.14 5.35
CA GLN A 67 -34.30 -4.76 5.54
C GLN A 67 -33.45 -3.77 4.73
N TRP A 68 -34.05 -2.63 4.40
CA TRP A 68 -33.50 -1.55 3.60
C TRP A 68 -33.72 -0.20 4.28
N VAL A 69 -32.62 0.52 4.49
CA VAL A 69 -32.61 1.91 4.94
C VAL A 69 -31.75 2.72 3.98
N ASP A 70 -32.08 3.98 3.75
CA ASP A 70 -31.24 4.90 2.97
C ASP A 70 -30.09 5.44 3.81
N ARG A 71 -30.30 5.58 5.13
CA ARG A 71 -29.30 6.10 6.06
C ARG A 71 -29.49 5.52 7.45
N LEU A 72 -28.37 5.23 8.11
CA LEU A 72 -28.25 4.98 9.55
C LEU A 72 -27.66 6.22 10.23
N ASN A 73 -28.39 6.77 11.20
CA ASN A 73 -27.94 7.90 12.00
C ASN A 73 -27.84 7.51 13.48
N VAL A 74 -26.61 7.47 14.01
CA VAL A 74 -26.37 7.18 15.42
C VAL A 74 -26.27 8.44 16.28
N GLY A 75 -26.31 9.64 15.68
CA GLY A 75 -26.24 10.92 16.40
C GLY A 75 -25.04 11.01 17.35
N ASP A 76 -25.29 11.51 18.57
CA ASP A 76 -24.32 11.62 19.68
C ASP A 76 -24.14 10.32 20.49
N TYR A 77 -24.85 9.25 20.12
CA TYR A 77 -24.88 8.03 20.90
C TYR A 77 -23.65 7.14 20.63
N THR A 78 -23.16 6.50 21.68
CA THR A 78 -21.98 5.62 21.65
C THR A 78 -22.40 4.15 21.76
N ASP A 79 -21.53 3.26 21.29
CA ASP A 79 -21.66 1.80 21.46
C ASP A 79 -22.96 1.23 20.90
N THR A 80 -23.38 1.74 19.75
CA THR A 80 -24.51 1.17 19.00
C THR A 80 -24.09 -0.15 18.38
N THR A 81 -24.93 -1.18 18.50
CA THR A 81 -24.71 -2.49 17.88
C THR A 81 -25.86 -2.87 16.97
N ILE A 82 -25.54 -3.34 15.77
CA ILE A 82 -26.47 -3.92 14.81
C ILE A 82 -26.04 -5.37 14.59
N VAL A 83 -26.87 -6.32 15.01
CA VAL A 83 -26.66 -7.75 14.82
C VAL A 83 -27.46 -8.19 13.61
N ILE A 84 -26.84 -8.84 12.62
CA ILE A 84 -27.52 -9.32 11.43
C ILE A 84 -27.60 -10.85 11.48
N ASP A 85 -28.82 -11.39 11.53
CA ASP A 85 -29.06 -12.81 11.65
C ASP A 85 -28.54 -13.60 10.44
N SER A 86 -28.27 -14.90 10.65
CA SER A 86 -27.78 -15.77 9.59
C SER A 86 -28.77 -15.84 8.42
N GLY A 87 -28.26 -15.66 7.19
CA GLY A 87 -29.08 -15.64 5.97
C GLY A 87 -29.85 -14.35 5.74
N VAL A 88 -29.72 -13.35 6.61
CA VAL A 88 -30.36 -12.04 6.49
C VAL A 88 -29.40 -11.00 5.89
N THR A 89 -29.95 -10.10 5.08
CA THR A 89 -29.24 -8.94 4.54
C THR A 89 -29.81 -7.63 5.12
N PHE A 90 -28.97 -6.85 5.77
CA PHE A 90 -29.29 -5.46 6.11
C PHE A 90 -28.66 -4.53 5.08
N SER A 91 -29.49 -3.78 4.35
CA SER A 91 -29.05 -2.89 3.28
C SER A 91 -29.10 -1.43 3.72
N ILE A 92 -28.00 -0.71 3.57
CA ILE A 92 -27.92 0.75 3.80
C ILE A 92 -27.57 1.44 2.48
N GLY A 93 -28.44 2.30 1.97
CA GLY A 93 -28.29 3.10 0.74
C GLY A 93 -29.02 2.52 -0.49
N GLY A 94 -29.95 3.30 -1.06
CA GLY A 94 -30.73 2.99 -2.27
C GLY A 94 -30.27 3.67 -3.58
N CYS A 95 -31.04 3.54 -4.67
CA CYS A 95 -30.69 3.97 -6.03
C CYS A 95 -30.47 5.50 -6.21
N ASP A 96 -30.96 6.31 -5.26
CA ASP A 96 -30.76 7.76 -5.15
C ASP A 96 -30.19 8.13 -3.75
N SER A 97 -29.18 7.37 -3.31
CA SER A 97 -28.62 7.43 -1.95
C SER A 97 -28.32 8.85 -1.44
N PRO A 98 -28.64 9.16 -0.16
CA PRO A 98 -28.24 10.41 0.48
C PRO A 98 -26.71 10.53 0.60
N LYS A 99 -26.26 11.75 0.89
CA LYS A 99 -24.83 12.13 0.92
C LYS A 99 -23.98 11.39 1.97
N GLU A 100 -24.61 10.85 3.02
CA GLU A 100 -23.96 10.17 4.14
C GLU A 100 -24.82 8.96 4.54
N LEU A 101 -24.30 7.73 4.41
CA LEU A 101 -25.06 6.51 4.71
C LEU A 101 -25.02 6.13 6.19
N ILE A 102 -23.88 6.35 6.84
CA ILE A 102 -23.69 6.10 8.27
C ILE A 102 -23.19 7.39 8.90
N THR A 103 -24.04 8.06 9.68
CA THR A 103 -23.72 9.35 10.30
C THR A 103 -23.58 9.24 11.80
N SER A 104 -22.56 9.90 12.32
CA SER A 104 -22.29 10.09 13.75
C SER A 104 -21.79 11.52 13.96
N SER A 105 -22.02 12.08 15.14
CA SER A 105 -21.49 13.40 15.51
C SER A 105 -20.03 13.38 16.00
N SER A 106 -19.43 12.21 16.29
CA SER A 106 -18.09 12.12 16.87
C SER A 106 -17.32 10.84 16.50
N ALA A 107 -16.00 11.00 16.27
CA ALA A 107 -15.07 9.90 15.98
C ALA A 107 -15.00 8.85 17.10
N SER A 108 -15.32 9.25 18.32
CA SER A 108 -15.36 8.38 19.49
C SER A 108 -16.57 7.45 19.52
N ASN A 109 -17.59 7.70 18.70
CA ASN A 109 -18.79 6.89 18.73
C ASN A 109 -18.53 5.59 17.97
N THR A 110 -18.62 4.49 18.71
CA THR A 110 -18.45 3.15 18.16
C THR A 110 -19.77 2.65 17.58
N ILE A 111 -19.74 2.21 16.32
CA ILE A 111 -20.84 1.54 15.65
C ILE A 111 -20.36 0.12 15.28
N ASN A 112 -20.98 -0.88 15.88
CA ASN A 112 -20.64 -2.28 15.67
C ASN A 112 -21.68 -2.93 14.76
N PHE A 113 -21.24 -3.52 13.66
CA PHE A 113 -22.02 -4.47 12.87
C PHE A 113 -21.48 -5.85 13.15
N THR A 114 -22.33 -6.77 13.61
CA THR A 114 -21.94 -8.15 13.95
C THR A 114 -22.98 -9.16 13.46
N GLY A 115 -22.73 -10.45 13.69
CA GLY A 115 -23.60 -11.55 13.29
C GLY A 115 -23.13 -12.26 12.03
N ASP A 116 -23.92 -13.25 11.60
CA ASP A 116 -23.58 -14.18 10.52
C ASP A 116 -24.29 -13.86 9.19
N GLY A 117 -25.08 -12.78 9.17
CA GLY A 117 -25.69 -12.24 7.96
C GLY A 117 -24.74 -11.41 7.10
N THR A 118 -25.33 -10.52 6.30
CA THR A 118 -24.60 -9.61 5.38
C THR A 118 -25.05 -8.17 5.56
N LEU A 119 -24.09 -7.26 5.66
CA LEU A 119 -24.31 -5.82 5.51
C LEU A 119 -24.09 -5.44 4.04
N ALA A 120 -25.16 -5.04 3.36
CA ALA A 120 -25.10 -4.52 2.01
C ALA A 120 -25.01 -2.99 2.03
N LEU A 121 -23.98 -2.42 1.42
CA LEU A 121 -23.78 -0.97 1.34
C LEU A 121 -24.06 -0.48 -0.09
N GLY A 122 -24.92 0.53 -0.19
CA GLY A 122 -25.11 1.37 -1.36
C GLY A 122 -23.96 2.37 -1.53
N PHE A 123 -24.02 3.17 -2.59
CA PHE A 123 -22.94 4.11 -2.92
C PHE A 123 -23.48 5.45 -3.39
N SER A 124 -22.75 6.51 -3.06
CA SER A 124 -23.03 7.87 -3.50
C SER A 124 -22.30 8.19 -4.81
N LYS A 125 -22.92 9.03 -5.65
CA LYS A 125 -22.32 9.64 -6.85
C LYS A 125 -21.33 10.76 -6.53
N LEU A 126 -21.23 11.20 -5.27
CA LEU A 126 -20.46 12.36 -4.84
C LEU A 126 -19.21 11.95 -4.03
N ALA A 127 -18.22 12.84 -3.97
CA ALA A 127 -16.98 12.68 -3.20
C ALA A 127 -17.17 12.80 -1.66
N ASP A 128 -18.42 12.91 -1.21
CA ASP A 128 -18.77 13.08 0.21
C ASP A 128 -18.60 11.74 0.98
N PRO A 129 -18.24 11.78 2.27
CA PRO A 129 -18.00 10.58 3.06
C PRO A 129 -19.28 9.77 3.26
N LEU A 130 -19.24 8.50 2.85
CA LEU A 130 -20.29 7.50 3.06
C LEU A 130 -20.39 7.12 4.55
N ILE A 131 -19.23 7.14 5.22
CA ILE A 131 -19.04 6.93 6.65
C ILE A 131 -18.57 8.24 7.27
N GLY A 132 -19.42 8.83 8.11
CA GLY A 132 -19.10 10.01 8.89
C GLY A 132 -18.03 9.73 9.95
N LYS A 133 -17.63 10.78 10.65
CA LYS A 133 -16.62 10.75 11.72
C LYS A 133 -17.04 9.79 12.84
N SER A 134 -16.53 8.55 12.82
CA SER A 134 -16.92 7.47 13.74
C SER A 134 -15.85 6.38 13.84
N THR A 135 -15.98 5.52 14.86
CA THR A 135 -15.28 4.24 14.92
C THR A 135 -16.25 3.15 14.48
N ILE A 136 -15.96 2.48 13.36
CA ILE A 136 -16.83 1.43 12.80
C ILE A 136 -16.12 0.08 12.88
N VAL A 137 -16.84 -0.91 13.39
CA VAL A 137 -16.41 -2.31 13.41
C VAL A 137 -17.34 -3.13 12.53
N PHE A 138 -16.80 -3.66 11.44
CA PHE A 138 -17.45 -4.63 10.58
C PHE A 138 -17.04 -6.04 11.01
N ASP A 139 -17.75 -6.59 11.98
CA ASP A 139 -17.71 -7.99 12.40
C ASP A 139 -18.82 -8.83 11.73
N VAL A 140 -19.13 -8.46 10.49
CA VAL A 140 -20.13 -9.07 9.62
C VAL A 140 -19.59 -9.08 8.20
N ASN A 141 -20.10 -9.95 7.33
CA ASN A 141 -19.76 -9.86 5.91
C ASN A 141 -20.29 -8.55 5.31
N VAL A 142 -19.45 -7.82 4.59
CA VAL A 142 -19.81 -6.57 3.92
C VAL A 142 -19.75 -6.75 2.41
N GLU A 143 -20.82 -6.38 1.73
CA GLU A 143 -20.88 -6.36 0.27
C GLU A 143 -21.40 -5.02 -0.25
N GLY A 144 -20.90 -4.58 -1.39
CA GLY A 144 -21.47 -3.42 -2.07
C GLY A 144 -21.05 -3.36 -3.52
N LYS A 145 -22.00 -3.06 -4.43
CA LYS A 145 -21.73 -2.82 -5.85
C LYS A 145 -21.76 -1.33 -6.16
N ALA A 146 -20.60 -0.72 -6.40
CA ALA A 146 -20.54 0.63 -6.93
C ALA A 146 -20.83 0.60 -8.44
N HIS A 147 -21.67 1.51 -8.90
CA HIS A 147 -21.77 1.83 -10.32
C HIS A 147 -20.64 2.82 -10.70
N TRP A 148 -20.38 2.97 -12.00
CA TRP A 148 -19.36 3.92 -12.49
C TRP A 148 -19.58 5.32 -11.91
N GLY A 149 -18.52 5.88 -11.30
CA GLY A 149 -18.56 7.19 -10.65
C GLY A 149 -19.06 7.18 -9.19
N ASN A 150 -19.33 6.00 -8.61
CA ASN A 150 -19.69 5.87 -7.22
C ASN A 150 -18.51 5.35 -6.37
N TYR A 151 -18.40 5.83 -5.14
CA TYR A 151 -17.25 5.57 -4.26
C TYR A 151 -17.68 5.15 -2.86
N PHE A 152 -16.91 4.25 -2.24
CA PHE A 152 -16.97 4.06 -0.80
C PHE A 152 -16.00 5.05 -0.16
N ASN A 153 -16.52 6.10 0.49
CA ASN A 153 -15.71 7.16 1.08
C ASN A 153 -15.82 7.17 2.60
N THR A 154 -14.74 7.50 3.29
CA THR A 154 -14.72 7.65 4.75
C THR A 154 -14.20 9.02 5.14
N ASP A 155 -14.68 9.53 6.29
CA ASP A 155 -14.09 10.71 6.93
C ASP A 155 -12.62 10.47 7.26
N SER A 156 -11.79 11.50 7.11
CA SER A 156 -10.35 11.41 7.34
C SER A 156 -9.96 11.07 8.77
N ASN A 157 -10.87 11.17 9.75
CA ASN A 157 -10.63 10.80 11.15
C ASN A 157 -11.37 9.52 11.56
N ALA A 158 -11.98 8.80 10.62
CA ALA A 158 -12.64 7.54 10.93
C ALA A 158 -11.63 6.45 11.32
N ASN A 159 -12.05 5.56 12.21
CA ASN A 159 -11.34 4.32 12.54
C ASN A 159 -12.19 3.14 12.09
N ILE A 160 -11.65 2.29 11.23
CA ILE A 160 -12.39 1.22 10.58
C ILE A 160 -11.72 -0.11 10.88
N THR A 161 -12.46 -1.04 11.45
CA THR A 161 -12.02 -2.41 11.67
C THR A 161 -12.87 -3.36 10.87
N ILE A 162 -12.25 -4.23 10.08
CA ILE A 162 -12.91 -5.22 9.23
C ILE A 162 -12.48 -6.61 9.71
N ASN A 163 -13.37 -7.34 10.39
CA ASN A 163 -13.07 -8.65 10.97
C ASN A 163 -13.56 -9.83 10.13
N LYS A 164 -14.49 -9.60 9.20
CA LYS A 164 -15.00 -10.62 8.25
C LYS A 164 -14.76 -10.20 6.80
N ASN A 165 -15.39 -10.90 5.85
CA ASN A 165 -15.19 -10.63 4.42
C ASN A 165 -15.70 -9.23 4.07
N PHE A 166 -14.91 -8.49 3.29
CA PHE A 166 -15.27 -7.16 2.80
C PHE A 166 -15.10 -7.11 1.30
N LYS A 167 -16.20 -6.88 0.57
CA LYS A 167 -16.22 -6.89 -0.89
C LYS A 167 -16.95 -5.68 -1.46
N ILE A 168 -16.19 -4.77 -2.04
CA ILE A 168 -16.71 -3.56 -2.68
C ILE A 168 -16.36 -3.57 -4.17
N TYR A 169 -17.35 -3.58 -5.06
CA TYR A 169 -17.09 -3.48 -6.49
C TYR A 169 -16.99 -2.00 -6.88
N GLY A 170 -15.81 -1.39 -6.74
CA GLY A 170 -15.61 0.03 -7.03
C GLY A 170 -14.43 0.62 -6.26
N GLN A 171 -14.17 1.90 -6.40
CA GLN A 171 -13.09 2.54 -5.65
C GLN A 171 -13.49 2.75 -4.17
N SER A 172 -12.58 2.44 -3.26
CA SER A 172 -12.67 2.73 -1.82
C SER A 172 -11.67 3.80 -1.44
N ASN A 173 -12.16 4.96 -1.02
CA ASN A 173 -11.39 6.06 -0.50
C ASN A 173 -11.48 6.08 1.03
N PHE A 174 -10.41 5.62 1.66
CA PHE A 174 -10.21 5.66 3.10
C PHE A 174 -9.56 6.97 3.58
N SER A 175 -9.39 7.98 2.71
CA SER A 175 -8.89 9.32 3.05
C SER A 175 -7.71 9.28 4.04
N GLY A 176 -7.79 9.98 5.17
CA GLY A 176 -6.83 9.93 6.28
C GLY A 176 -7.13 8.90 7.37
N SER A 177 -8.14 8.03 7.18
CA SER A 177 -8.63 7.09 8.20
C SER A 177 -7.57 6.10 8.65
N THR A 178 -7.76 5.54 9.85
CA THR A 178 -7.05 4.32 10.26
C THR A 178 -7.91 3.11 9.92
N VAL A 179 -7.37 2.19 9.13
CA VAL A 179 -8.07 0.98 8.66
C VAL A 179 -7.31 -0.26 9.10
N SER A 180 -7.99 -1.17 9.78
CA SER A 180 -7.46 -2.47 10.18
C SER A 180 -8.29 -3.58 9.56
N VAL A 181 -7.67 -4.39 8.72
CA VAL A 181 -8.31 -5.52 8.04
C VAL A 181 -7.78 -6.82 8.63
N ASN A 182 -8.66 -7.52 9.33
CA ASN A 182 -8.41 -8.78 10.02
C ASN A 182 -9.13 -9.97 9.38
N GLY A 183 -10.15 -9.71 8.56
CA GLY A 183 -10.95 -10.72 7.88
C GLY A 183 -10.17 -11.50 6.82
N SER A 184 -10.63 -12.70 6.48
CA SER A 184 -9.89 -13.58 5.55
C SER A 184 -9.83 -13.05 4.11
N THR A 185 -10.87 -12.33 3.67
CA THR A 185 -10.94 -11.77 2.32
C THR A 185 -11.25 -10.27 2.35
N PHE A 186 -10.42 -9.50 1.66
CA PHE A 186 -10.65 -8.09 1.38
C PHE A 186 -10.60 -7.86 -0.13
N SER A 187 -11.63 -7.29 -0.71
CA SER A 187 -11.66 -7.03 -2.15
C SER A 187 -12.30 -5.68 -2.43
N THR A 188 -11.58 -4.86 -3.19
CA THR A 188 -12.12 -3.61 -3.70
C THR A 188 -11.55 -3.29 -5.09
N GLY A 189 -12.04 -2.24 -5.73
CA GLY A 189 -11.43 -1.65 -6.92
C GLY A 189 -10.14 -0.93 -6.56
N THR A 190 -10.04 0.36 -6.85
CA THR A 190 -8.90 1.18 -6.41
C THR A 190 -9.01 1.50 -4.93
N ILE A 191 -7.92 1.37 -4.19
CA ILE A 191 -7.81 1.90 -2.84
C ILE A 191 -7.14 3.26 -2.88
N ILE A 192 -7.76 4.24 -2.22
CA ILE A 192 -7.12 5.51 -1.89
C ILE A 192 -7.01 5.59 -0.36
N ALA A 193 -5.81 5.53 0.20
CA ALA A 193 -5.60 5.48 1.64
C ALA A 193 -4.32 6.21 2.07
N PHE A 194 -4.47 7.41 2.62
CA PHE A 194 -3.37 8.27 3.08
C PHE A 194 -3.18 8.28 4.60
N GLY A 195 -4.12 7.70 5.34
CA GLY A 195 -4.01 7.44 6.78
C GLY A 195 -3.12 6.24 7.08
N LYS A 196 -3.54 5.38 8.00
CA LYS A 196 -2.83 4.11 8.31
C LYS A 196 -3.63 2.93 7.81
N PHE A 197 -2.98 1.98 7.17
CA PHE A 197 -3.64 0.78 6.66
C PHE A 197 -2.93 -0.48 7.13
N PHE A 198 -3.61 -1.30 7.92
CA PHE A 198 -3.09 -2.54 8.48
C PHE A 198 -3.80 -3.75 7.85
N LEU A 199 -3.03 -4.70 7.33
CA LEU A 199 -3.52 -5.94 6.76
C LEU A 199 -2.95 -7.14 7.53
N SER A 200 -3.80 -7.96 8.14
CA SER A 200 -3.36 -9.07 9.02
C SER A 200 -2.79 -10.28 8.25
N GLU A 201 -2.03 -11.14 8.95
CA GLU A 201 -1.28 -12.29 8.40
C GLU A 201 -2.12 -13.32 7.62
N ASN A 202 -3.43 -13.42 7.93
CA ASN A 202 -4.34 -14.37 7.27
C ASN A 202 -5.31 -13.70 6.29
N THR A 203 -5.09 -12.42 5.98
CA THR A 203 -5.94 -11.67 5.06
C THR A 203 -5.41 -11.80 3.63
N ASN A 204 -6.31 -12.07 2.68
CA ASN A 204 -6.02 -11.97 1.26
C ASN A 204 -6.77 -10.76 0.67
N ALA A 205 -6.00 -9.77 0.24
CA ALA A 205 -6.49 -8.57 -0.43
C ALA A 205 -6.38 -8.69 -1.95
N THR A 206 -7.46 -8.44 -2.67
CA THR A 206 -7.46 -8.29 -4.14
C THR A 206 -7.99 -6.93 -4.52
N VAL A 207 -7.18 -6.14 -5.21
CA VAL A 207 -7.45 -4.73 -5.53
C VAL A 207 -7.14 -4.44 -6.98
N THR A 208 -7.80 -3.45 -7.57
CA THR A 208 -7.47 -2.99 -8.93
C THR A 208 -6.20 -2.15 -8.93
N ALA A 209 -6.06 -1.23 -7.98
CA ALA A 209 -4.90 -0.36 -7.85
C ALA A 209 -4.78 0.18 -6.41
N ILE A 210 -3.59 0.65 -6.04
CA ILE A 210 -3.32 1.25 -4.72
C ILE A 210 -2.76 2.65 -4.90
N ASN A 211 -3.37 3.64 -4.28
CA ASN A 211 -2.85 5.00 -4.15
C ASN A 211 -2.86 5.40 -2.68
N GLY A 212 -1.72 5.37 -2.01
CA GLY A 212 -1.74 5.59 -0.57
C GLY A 212 -0.39 5.50 0.09
N GLY A 213 -0.39 5.49 1.41
CA GLY A 213 0.83 5.38 2.20
C GLY A 213 0.58 4.91 3.61
N ASN A 214 1.67 4.60 4.32
CA ASN A 214 1.65 4.06 5.68
C ASN A 214 0.96 2.70 5.81
N TRP A 215 1.30 1.79 4.89
CA TRP A 215 0.80 0.43 4.88
C TRP A 215 1.66 -0.49 5.74
N ASP A 216 1.01 -1.30 6.57
CA ASP A 216 1.62 -2.41 7.30
C ASP A 216 0.94 -3.70 6.82
N ILE A 217 1.64 -4.43 5.94
CA ILE A 217 1.11 -5.59 5.24
C ILE A 217 1.71 -6.84 5.87
N GLN A 218 0.90 -7.58 6.63
CA GLN A 218 1.25 -8.89 7.17
C GLN A 218 0.66 -10.04 6.34
N GLY A 219 -0.42 -9.78 5.59
CA GLY A 219 -1.08 -10.74 4.70
C GLY A 219 -0.64 -10.65 3.23
N ASN A 220 -1.52 -11.08 2.32
CA ASN A 220 -1.24 -11.12 0.88
C ASN A 220 -2.04 -10.06 0.13
N VAL A 221 -1.39 -9.28 -0.72
CA VAL A 221 -2.02 -8.27 -1.58
C VAL A 221 -1.75 -8.60 -3.04
N THR A 222 -2.82 -8.71 -3.83
CA THR A 222 -2.75 -8.83 -5.28
C THR A 222 -3.41 -7.61 -5.94
N VAL A 223 -2.63 -6.90 -6.75
CA VAL A 223 -3.04 -5.77 -7.57
C VAL A 223 -3.21 -6.26 -9.01
N THR A 224 -4.39 -6.05 -9.59
CA THR A 224 -4.79 -6.69 -10.86
C THR A 224 -4.97 -5.71 -12.02
N GLY A 225 -4.90 -4.40 -11.79
CA GLY A 225 -5.16 -3.39 -12.82
C GLY A 225 -4.39 -2.10 -12.59
N ARG A 226 -4.94 -0.99 -13.09
CA ARG A 226 -4.40 0.36 -12.92
C ARG A 226 -5.47 1.36 -12.54
N TYR A 227 -5.08 2.40 -11.82
CA TYR A 227 -5.81 3.64 -11.67
C TYR A 227 -5.25 4.67 -12.66
N SER A 228 -6.15 5.34 -13.38
CA SER A 228 -5.79 6.39 -14.34
C SER A 228 -6.78 7.56 -14.22
N TRP A 229 -6.27 8.71 -13.80
CA TRP A 229 -7.06 9.93 -13.66
C TRP A 229 -6.15 11.16 -13.73
N ALA A 230 -6.50 12.12 -14.60
CA ALA A 230 -5.80 13.40 -14.78
C ALA A 230 -4.26 13.26 -14.83
N ASP A 231 -3.56 13.52 -13.74
CA ASP A 231 -2.11 13.55 -13.56
C ASP A 231 -1.53 12.24 -12.97
N THR A 232 -2.31 11.17 -12.98
CA THR A 232 -1.96 9.92 -12.30
C THR A 232 -2.26 8.72 -13.20
N ARG A 233 -1.28 7.81 -13.31
CA ARG A 233 -1.43 6.50 -13.98
C ARG A 233 -0.53 5.48 -13.29
N MET A 234 -1.13 4.58 -12.51
CA MET A 234 -0.39 3.67 -11.62
C MET A 234 -1.11 2.34 -11.43
N ALA A 235 -0.35 1.28 -11.18
CA ALA A 235 -0.87 0.09 -10.50
C ALA A 235 -0.76 0.28 -8.98
N ILE A 236 0.40 0.77 -8.52
CA ILE A 236 0.70 0.99 -7.11
C ILE A 236 1.40 2.35 -6.97
N LYS A 237 0.93 3.18 -6.04
CA LYS A 237 1.67 4.30 -5.48
C LYS A 237 1.68 4.15 -3.98
N LEU A 238 2.88 3.97 -3.43
CA LEU A 238 3.13 3.92 -2.00
C LEU A 238 3.95 5.14 -1.61
N ASN A 239 3.39 5.97 -0.75
CA ASN A 239 4.02 7.11 -0.10
C ASN A 239 4.16 6.85 1.41
N GLY A 240 4.85 7.73 2.15
CA GLY A 240 5.00 7.57 3.60
C GLY A 240 5.86 6.37 4.00
N THR A 241 5.53 5.70 5.11
CA THR A 241 6.35 4.60 5.66
C THR A 241 5.64 3.27 5.56
N ASN A 242 6.11 2.39 4.67
CA ASN A 242 5.44 1.12 4.38
C ASN A 242 6.27 -0.07 4.87
N VAL A 243 5.59 -1.12 5.33
CA VAL A 243 6.20 -2.34 5.86
C VAL A 243 5.54 -3.56 5.24
N ILE A 244 6.35 -4.52 4.79
CA ILE A 244 5.91 -5.85 4.35
C ILE A 244 6.47 -6.89 5.32
N GLY A 245 5.59 -7.65 5.97
CA GLY A 245 5.91 -8.69 6.93
C GLY A 245 6.58 -9.91 6.31
N ALA A 246 7.13 -10.78 7.16
CA ALA A 246 7.95 -11.92 6.72
C ALA A 246 7.18 -12.95 5.87
N ASN A 247 5.92 -13.19 6.22
CA ASN A 247 5.01 -14.11 5.52
C ASN A 247 4.08 -13.40 4.53
N ALA A 248 4.23 -12.08 4.39
CA ALA A 248 3.38 -11.25 3.57
C ALA A 248 3.82 -11.27 2.10
N SER A 249 2.91 -10.86 1.21
CA SER A 249 3.23 -10.61 -0.20
C SER A 249 2.52 -9.39 -0.76
N LEU A 250 3.16 -8.73 -1.72
CA LEU A 250 2.58 -7.61 -2.47
C LEU A 250 2.91 -7.81 -3.95
N LYS A 251 1.90 -8.17 -4.74
CA LYS A 251 2.07 -8.54 -6.15
C LYS A 251 1.23 -7.66 -7.05
N SER A 252 1.82 -7.10 -8.08
CA SER A 252 1.11 -6.44 -9.19
C SER A 252 1.23 -7.30 -10.44
N THR A 253 0.09 -7.76 -10.92
CA THR A 253 -0.05 -8.75 -12.01
C THR A 253 -0.63 -8.15 -13.29
N THR A 254 -0.92 -6.85 -13.31
CA THR A 254 -1.51 -6.22 -14.50
C THR A 254 -0.56 -6.30 -15.70
N GLU A 255 -1.06 -6.84 -16.82
CA GLU A 255 -0.37 -6.85 -18.12
C GLU A 255 -0.35 -5.45 -18.78
N ASP A 256 -1.07 -4.50 -18.20
CA ASP A 256 -1.13 -3.13 -18.66
C ASP A 256 0.20 -2.41 -18.42
N SER A 257 1.03 -2.35 -19.47
CA SER A 257 2.37 -1.78 -19.45
C SER A 257 2.45 -0.29 -19.13
N THR A 258 1.31 0.41 -19.07
CA THR A 258 1.27 1.85 -18.78
C THR A 258 1.05 2.17 -17.30
N GLY A 259 0.54 1.21 -16.50
CA GLY A 259 0.36 1.36 -15.06
C GLY A 259 1.69 1.23 -14.34
N CYS A 260 2.25 2.32 -13.80
CA CYS A 260 3.55 2.27 -13.14
C CYS A 260 3.45 1.87 -11.66
N VAL A 261 4.57 1.44 -11.08
CA VAL A 261 4.76 1.36 -9.62
C VAL A 261 5.59 2.56 -9.17
N LEU A 262 5.02 3.37 -8.28
CA LEU A 262 5.58 4.64 -7.83
C LEU A 262 5.85 4.55 -6.32
N LEU A 263 7.12 4.52 -5.93
CA LEU A 263 7.52 4.36 -4.53
C LEU A 263 8.17 5.65 -4.04
N SER A 264 7.58 6.29 -3.04
CA SER A 264 8.12 7.48 -2.37
C SER A 264 8.04 7.34 -0.85
N GLY A 265 8.86 8.09 -0.12
CA GLY A 265 9.03 7.87 1.32
C GLY A 265 9.90 6.66 1.61
N SER A 266 9.35 5.60 2.23
CA SER A 266 10.11 4.40 2.56
C SER A 266 9.31 3.09 2.46
N LEU A 267 10.04 2.01 2.19
CA LEU A 267 9.57 0.63 2.22
C LEU A 267 10.57 -0.24 3.00
N THR A 268 10.10 -0.91 4.05
CA THR A 268 10.86 -1.95 4.75
C THR A 268 10.25 -3.31 4.45
N SER A 269 11.04 -4.20 3.86
CA SER A 269 10.61 -5.56 3.53
C SER A 269 11.30 -6.57 4.42
N TYR A 270 10.51 -7.42 5.08
CA TYR A 270 10.93 -8.67 5.70
C TYR A 270 10.53 -9.90 4.85
N ALA A 271 9.82 -9.66 3.75
CA ALA A 271 9.13 -10.68 2.98
C ALA A 271 10.09 -11.73 2.40
N ALA A 272 9.63 -12.97 2.23
CA ALA A 272 10.41 -14.00 1.58
C ALA A 272 10.85 -13.60 0.14
N ALA A 273 11.83 -14.33 -0.40
CA ALA A 273 12.31 -14.10 -1.76
C ALA A 273 11.16 -14.10 -2.78
N ASN A 274 11.13 -13.11 -3.68
CA ASN A 274 10.09 -12.89 -4.71
C ASN A 274 8.66 -12.68 -4.17
N ALA A 275 8.49 -12.44 -2.87
CA ALA A 275 7.16 -12.19 -2.30
C ALA A 275 6.61 -10.80 -2.68
N VAL A 276 7.48 -9.84 -2.97
CA VAL A 276 7.11 -8.55 -3.55
C VAL A 276 7.44 -8.60 -5.04
N SER A 277 6.42 -8.46 -5.90
CA SER A 277 6.58 -8.66 -7.33
C SER A 277 5.77 -7.66 -8.13
N PHE A 278 6.44 -6.89 -8.98
CA PHE A 278 5.81 -5.88 -9.82
C PHE A 278 6.02 -6.22 -11.29
N SER A 279 4.94 -6.41 -12.03
CA SER A 279 5.05 -6.67 -13.48
C SER A 279 5.36 -5.40 -14.29
N GLN A 280 5.34 -4.22 -13.67
CA GLN A 280 5.47 -2.94 -14.35
C GLN A 280 6.75 -2.19 -13.95
N LYS A 281 7.05 -1.11 -14.68
CA LYS A 281 8.14 -0.20 -14.37
C LYS A 281 8.01 0.34 -12.95
N THR A 282 9.07 0.19 -12.18
CA THR A 282 9.13 0.59 -10.77
C THR A 282 10.05 1.79 -10.62
N TYR A 283 9.49 2.90 -10.15
CA TYR A 283 10.17 4.17 -9.95
C TYR A 283 10.38 4.42 -8.45
N LEU A 284 11.63 4.66 -8.09
CA LEU A 284 12.04 5.09 -6.75
C LEU A 284 12.14 6.62 -6.77
N ILE A 285 11.23 7.29 -6.06
CA ILE A 285 10.93 8.71 -6.27
C ILE A 285 11.27 9.52 -5.02
N SER A 286 12.22 10.43 -5.16
CA SER A 286 12.40 11.58 -4.26
C SER A 286 13.06 12.74 -5.00
N THR A 287 12.56 13.95 -4.76
CA THR A 287 13.15 15.20 -5.29
C THR A 287 14.24 15.78 -4.38
N SER A 288 14.60 15.09 -3.29
CA SER A 288 15.55 15.59 -2.29
C SER A 288 16.61 14.54 -1.99
N SER A 289 17.88 14.91 -2.16
CA SER A 289 19.02 14.09 -1.74
C SER A 289 19.13 13.96 -0.22
N ASP A 290 18.62 14.94 0.53
CA ASP A 290 18.62 14.93 2.00
C ASP A 290 17.50 14.03 2.56
N ASN A 291 16.44 13.82 1.79
CA ASN A 291 15.32 12.95 2.12
C ASN A 291 15.06 11.97 0.95
N PRO A 292 16.01 11.06 0.66
CA PRO A 292 15.86 10.12 -0.44
C PRO A 292 14.73 9.13 -0.17
N TYR A 293 14.23 8.47 -1.21
CA TYR A 293 13.39 7.29 -1.02
C TYR A 293 14.23 6.19 -0.32
N VAL A 294 13.71 5.56 0.73
CA VAL A 294 14.46 4.52 1.48
C VAL A 294 13.86 3.14 1.26
N LEU A 295 14.65 2.22 0.72
CA LEU A 295 14.33 0.81 0.61
C LEU A 295 15.18 -0.01 1.59
N THR A 296 14.56 -0.62 2.59
CA THR A 296 15.23 -1.51 3.54
C THR A 296 14.88 -2.97 3.24
N LEU A 297 15.89 -3.79 3.00
CA LEU A 297 15.75 -5.20 2.63
C LEU A 297 16.31 -6.10 3.73
N ASN A 298 15.45 -6.55 4.64
CA ASN A 298 15.82 -7.43 5.77
C ASN A 298 15.80 -8.91 5.42
N SER A 299 15.54 -9.23 4.15
CA SER A 299 15.50 -10.57 3.59
C SER A 299 16.15 -10.55 2.20
N SER A 300 16.62 -11.72 1.76
CA SER A 300 17.32 -11.85 0.49
C SER A 300 16.37 -11.88 -0.69
N ASN A 301 16.63 -11.04 -1.68
CA ASN A 301 16.00 -11.05 -3.00
C ASN A 301 14.46 -11.01 -2.93
N ALA A 302 13.94 -10.16 -2.04
CA ALA A 302 12.51 -10.09 -1.72
C ALA A 302 11.68 -9.45 -2.85
N ILE A 303 12.28 -8.55 -3.62
CA ILE A 303 11.57 -7.69 -4.58
C ILE A 303 11.98 -8.07 -6.01
N ASN A 304 11.03 -8.26 -6.91
CA ASN A 304 11.31 -8.24 -8.35
C ASN A 304 10.41 -7.25 -9.08
N THR A 305 10.93 -6.63 -10.12
CA THR A 305 10.28 -5.54 -10.85
C THR A 305 10.26 -5.83 -12.35
N GLU A 306 9.41 -5.11 -13.08
CA GLU A 306 9.31 -5.21 -14.55
C GLU A 306 9.07 -6.64 -15.05
N GLY A 307 8.38 -7.46 -14.25
CA GLY A 307 8.06 -8.85 -14.59
C GLY A 307 9.27 -9.80 -14.56
N ALA A 308 10.40 -9.36 -14.01
CA ALA A 308 11.60 -10.19 -13.87
C ALA A 308 11.36 -11.39 -12.95
N ALA A 309 12.03 -12.51 -13.26
CA ALA A 309 11.92 -13.74 -12.47
C ALA A 309 12.60 -13.67 -11.10
N SER A 310 13.50 -12.70 -10.88
CA SER A 310 14.25 -12.51 -9.64
C SER A 310 14.73 -11.06 -9.49
N GLN A 311 15.12 -10.67 -8.27
CA GLN A 311 15.68 -9.34 -7.99
C GLN A 311 16.97 -9.06 -8.79
N GLY A 312 17.85 -10.06 -8.88
CA GLY A 312 19.08 -9.98 -9.68
C GLY A 312 18.86 -9.89 -11.20
N ALA A 313 17.62 -10.02 -11.68
CA ALA A 313 17.22 -9.79 -13.06
C ALA A 313 16.30 -8.57 -13.22
N SER A 314 16.04 -7.84 -12.13
CA SER A 314 15.11 -6.72 -12.08
C SER A 314 15.78 -5.40 -12.42
N ASN A 315 14.99 -4.46 -12.95
CA ASN A 315 15.41 -3.07 -13.17
C ASN A 315 14.72 -2.13 -12.18
N PHE A 316 15.51 -1.30 -11.50
CA PHE A 316 15.03 -0.28 -10.57
C PHE A 316 15.27 1.10 -11.17
N ASN A 317 14.21 1.88 -11.38
CA ASN A 317 14.33 3.22 -11.97
C ASN A 317 14.47 4.26 -10.87
N ILE A 318 15.66 4.84 -10.71
CA ILE A 318 15.91 6.00 -9.85
C ILE A 318 15.63 7.25 -10.68
N ILE A 319 14.34 7.46 -10.96
CA ILE A 319 13.83 8.53 -11.82
C ILE A 319 12.54 9.05 -11.19
N ASN A 320 12.42 10.37 -11.09
CA ASN A 320 11.18 10.99 -10.66
C ASN A 320 10.22 11.01 -11.85
N TYR A 321 9.15 10.23 -11.74
CA TYR A 321 8.11 10.12 -12.77
C TYR A 321 6.83 10.77 -12.29
N TYR A 322 6.28 11.64 -13.12
CA TYR A 322 4.95 12.22 -12.91
C TYR A 322 4.27 12.51 -14.24
N LEU A 323 2.95 12.67 -14.18
CA LEU A 323 2.17 13.12 -15.33
C LEU A 323 1.69 14.56 -15.10
N THR A 324 1.56 15.31 -16.18
CA THR A 324 0.74 16.52 -16.21
C THR A 324 -0.48 16.29 -17.08
N TYR A 325 -1.59 16.96 -16.75
CA TYR A 325 -2.82 16.90 -17.54
C TYR A 325 -3.20 18.29 -18.04
N GLN A 326 -3.08 18.51 -19.34
CA GLN A 326 -3.48 19.75 -20.01
C GLN A 326 -4.23 19.40 -21.29
N ASP A 327 -5.28 20.16 -21.62
CA ASP A 327 -6.09 19.98 -22.83
C ASP A 327 -6.57 18.55 -23.09
N LYS A 328 -6.89 17.82 -22.01
CA LYS A 328 -7.30 16.40 -22.02
C LYS A 328 -6.24 15.41 -22.48
N VAL A 329 -4.97 15.79 -22.42
CA VAL A 329 -3.82 14.94 -22.76
C VAL A 329 -2.97 14.73 -21.51
N GLN A 330 -2.55 13.49 -21.29
CA GLN A 330 -1.55 13.14 -20.30
C GLN A 330 -0.15 13.23 -20.93
N THR A 331 0.75 13.95 -20.28
CA THR A 331 2.15 14.06 -20.70
C THR A 331 3.06 13.51 -19.60
N GLU A 332 4.00 12.66 -19.98
CA GLU A 332 4.99 12.07 -19.10
C GLU A 332 6.19 12.99 -18.91
N HIS A 333 6.65 13.09 -17.67
CA HIS A 333 7.85 13.83 -17.28
C HIS A 333 8.78 12.94 -16.49
N PHE A 334 10.07 13.15 -16.69
CA PHE A 334 11.15 12.40 -16.08
C PHE A 334 12.21 13.38 -15.58
N GLU A 335 12.60 13.24 -14.32
CA GLU A 335 13.58 14.10 -13.66
C GLU A 335 14.51 13.28 -12.76
N ALA A 336 15.57 13.93 -12.27
CA ALA A 336 16.48 13.36 -11.29
C ALA A 336 15.73 12.85 -10.05
N SER A 337 16.19 11.72 -9.50
CA SER A 337 15.68 11.17 -8.25
C SER A 337 16.80 10.70 -7.33
N HIS A 338 16.46 10.55 -6.05
CA HIS A 338 17.40 10.13 -5.02
C HIS A 338 16.84 8.96 -4.23
N ALA A 339 17.61 7.87 -4.16
CA ALA A 339 17.24 6.66 -3.43
C ALA A 339 18.35 6.22 -2.47
N LYS A 340 17.97 5.60 -1.36
CA LYS A 340 18.83 4.91 -0.40
C LYS A 340 18.37 3.46 -0.27
N ILE A 341 19.28 2.51 -0.44
CA ILE A 341 19.05 1.09 -0.17
C ILE A 341 19.80 0.73 1.12
N VAL A 342 19.11 0.10 2.06
CA VAL A 342 19.69 -0.44 3.30
C VAL A 342 19.60 -1.96 3.25
N LEU A 343 20.75 -2.62 3.30
CA LEU A 343 20.83 -4.07 3.29
C LEU A 343 20.80 -4.60 4.73
N GLY A 344 19.82 -5.45 5.01
CA GLY A 344 19.75 -6.32 6.20
C GLY A 344 19.93 -7.80 5.87
N ALA A 345 20.16 -8.12 4.59
CA ALA A 345 20.46 -9.45 4.05
C ALA A 345 21.16 -9.33 2.69
N ASN A 346 21.74 -10.42 2.19
CA ASN A 346 22.35 -10.46 0.86
C ASN A 346 21.30 -10.22 -0.23
N ASN A 347 21.57 -9.31 -1.16
CA ASN A 347 20.60 -8.88 -2.17
C ASN A 347 21.30 -8.57 -3.48
N ASP A 348 20.83 -9.16 -4.58
CA ASP A 348 21.34 -8.90 -5.92
C ASP A 348 20.39 -7.98 -6.68
N PHE A 349 20.91 -7.16 -7.57
CA PHE A 349 20.19 -6.21 -8.41
C PHE A 349 20.59 -6.40 -9.86
N GLY A 350 19.61 -6.51 -10.76
CA GLY A 350 19.88 -6.61 -12.19
C GLY A 350 20.45 -5.31 -12.74
N SER A 351 19.65 -4.25 -12.72
CA SER A 351 20.09 -2.94 -13.17
C SER A 351 19.47 -1.80 -12.39
N PHE A 352 20.17 -0.67 -12.37
CA PHE A 352 19.61 0.61 -11.96
C PHE A 352 19.56 1.56 -13.16
N THR A 353 18.36 1.99 -13.55
CA THR A 353 18.19 3.04 -14.55
C THR A 353 18.09 4.39 -13.86
N TYR A 354 18.81 5.41 -14.34
CA TYR A 354 18.87 6.72 -13.68
C TYR A 354 18.73 7.89 -14.67
N PHE A 355 18.18 9.00 -14.19
CA PHE A 355 18.15 10.27 -14.93
C PHE A 355 19.38 11.10 -14.57
N ASP A 356 19.81 12.01 -15.44
CA ASP A 356 20.98 12.87 -15.16
C ASP A 356 20.81 13.65 -13.84
N GLY A 357 21.82 13.59 -12.97
CA GLY A 357 21.79 14.19 -11.63
C GLY A 357 21.14 13.33 -10.54
N SER A 358 20.73 12.10 -10.84
CA SER A 358 20.20 11.17 -9.84
C SER A 358 21.29 10.61 -8.94
N SER A 359 20.93 10.19 -7.73
CA SER A 359 21.87 9.53 -6.82
C SER A 359 21.29 8.29 -6.14
N LEU A 360 22.17 7.34 -5.89
CA LEU A 360 21.91 6.13 -5.12
C LEU A 360 22.83 6.13 -3.90
N ALA A 361 22.28 6.00 -2.71
CA ALA A 361 23.03 5.60 -1.53
C ALA A 361 22.79 4.11 -1.26
N MET A 362 23.82 3.38 -0.86
CA MET A 362 23.71 1.99 -0.42
C MET A 362 24.44 1.80 0.91
N GLU A 363 23.70 1.38 1.92
CA GLU A 363 24.24 0.97 3.20
C GLU A 363 24.36 -0.55 3.21
N THR A 364 25.58 -1.06 3.00
CA THR A 364 25.77 -2.51 2.77
C THR A 364 25.71 -3.33 4.06
N ASN A 365 26.10 -2.73 5.20
CA ASN A 365 26.11 -3.39 6.52
C ASN A 365 26.85 -4.74 6.53
N GLY A 366 27.86 -4.89 5.67
CA GLY A 366 28.62 -6.13 5.50
C GLY A 366 27.90 -7.26 4.75
N PHE A 367 26.68 -7.03 4.26
CA PHE A 367 25.97 -7.97 3.39
C PHE A 367 26.44 -7.87 1.94
N SER A 368 26.43 -9.00 1.25
CA SER A 368 26.84 -9.09 -0.14
C SER A 368 25.76 -8.58 -1.09
N SER A 369 26.19 -7.91 -2.15
CA SER A 369 25.34 -7.44 -3.24
C SER A 369 26.07 -7.53 -4.58
N THR A 370 25.36 -8.02 -5.59
CA THR A 370 25.78 -7.95 -6.98
C THR A 370 24.90 -6.96 -7.72
N ILE A 371 25.49 -6.03 -8.47
CA ILE A 371 24.78 -5.15 -9.40
C ILE A 371 25.20 -5.53 -10.81
N GLY A 372 24.24 -5.83 -11.68
CA GLY A 372 24.50 -6.14 -13.08
C GLY A 372 25.02 -4.91 -13.82
N SER A 373 24.21 -3.87 -13.93
CA SER A 373 24.57 -2.67 -14.69
C SER A 373 23.93 -1.37 -14.18
N PHE A 374 24.52 -0.25 -14.56
CA PHE A 374 23.96 1.10 -14.43
C PHE A 374 23.60 1.63 -15.82
N ILE A 375 22.36 2.09 -15.98
CA ILE A 375 21.80 2.48 -17.29
C ILE A 375 21.36 3.95 -17.23
N GLY A 376 21.97 4.80 -18.05
CA GLY A 376 21.49 6.17 -18.23
C GLY A 376 20.17 6.21 -19.00
N TYR A 377 19.20 6.98 -18.53
CA TYR A 377 17.92 7.19 -19.24
C TYR A 377 18.10 7.92 -20.57
N ALA A 378 19.13 8.77 -20.65
CA ALA A 378 19.56 9.46 -21.86
C ALA A 378 21.09 9.41 -21.98
N ASP A 379 21.60 9.52 -23.21
CA ASP A 379 23.04 9.51 -23.47
C ASP A 379 23.75 10.62 -22.68
N GLY A 380 24.83 10.24 -21.99
CA GLY A 380 25.63 11.15 -21.18
C GLY A 380 25.06 11.46 -19.79
N ALA A 381 23.97 10.82 -19.37
CA ALA A 381 23.48 10.95 -18.00
C ALA A 381 24.55 10.51 -16.99
N THR A 382 24.72 11.32 -15.94
CA THR A 382 25.61 11.04 -14.82
C THR A 382 24.83 10.62 -13.58
N PHE A 383 25.42 9.74 -12.78
CA PHE A 383 24.89 9.33 -11.47
C PHE A 383 26.00 9.34 -10.43
N THR A 384 25.60 9.36 -9.16
CA THR A 384 26.52 9.11 -8.03
C THR A 384 26.03 7.94 -7.20
N LEU A 385 26.93 7.00 -6.88
CA LEU A 385 26.72 5.95 -5.89
C LEU A 385 27.51 6.25 -4.62
N ASN A 386 26.80 6.40 -3.50
CA ASN A 386 27.37 6.61 -2.19
C ASN A 386 27.25 5.33 -1.36
N LEU A 387 28.37 4.78 -0.92
CA LEU A 387 28.44 3.58 -0.09
C LEU A 387 28.73 3.96 1.35
N SER A 388 27.99 3.40 2.31
CA SER A 388 28.24 3.56 3.74
C SER A 388 28.17 2.22 4.45
N ASN A 389 28.84 2.10 5.60
CA ASN A 389 29.01 0.82 6.30
C ASN A 389 29.47 -0.28 5.32
N HIS A 390 30.41 0.08 4.46
CA HIS A 390 30.90 -0.75 3.37
C HIS A 390 32.07 -1.59 3.83
N ASN A 391 32.07 -2.86 3.45
CA ASN A 391 33.21 -3.76 3.66
C ASN A 391 33.77 -4.17 2.31
N ASP A 392 35.09 -4.26 2.20
CA ASP A 392 35.72 -4.76 0.98
C ASP A 392 35.17 -6.16 0.62
N PHE A 393 35.03 -6.40 -0.68
CA PHE A 393 34.51 -7.65 -1.24
C PHE A 393 33.03 -7.98 -0.89
N THR A 394 32.21 -6.99 -0.54
CA THR A 394 30.76 -7.20 -0.39
C THR A 394 29.94 -6.69 -1.56
N LEU A 395 30.36 -5.62 -2.23
CA LEU A 395 29.70 -5.11 -3.43
C LEU A 395 30.47 -5.50 -4.69
N LYS A 396 29.78 -6.19 -5.60
CA LYS A 396 30.29 -6.59 -6.91
C LYS A 396 29.51 -5.90 -8.02
N LEU A 397 30.20 -5.30 -8.98
CA LEU A 397 29.64 -4.86 -10.25
C LEU A 397 29.96 -5.90 -11.33
N MET A 398 28.99 -6.25 -12.17
CA MET A 398 29.25 -7.16 -13.30
C MET A 398 29.82 -6.42 -14.50
N GLU A 399 29.55 -5.13 -14.62
CA GLU A 399 29.99 -4.26 -15.72
C GLU A 399 30.47 -2.91 -15.18
N LEU A 400 31.39 -2.26 -15.90
CA LEU A 400 31.86 -0.90 -15.60
C LEU A 400 31.31 0.14 -16.58
N ASP A 401 30.34 -0.23 -17.41
CA ASP A 401 29.66 0.71 -18.28
C ASP A 401 29.00 1.81 -17.43
N ASN A 402 29.15 3.06 -17.88
CA ASN A 402 28.75 4.27 -17.14
C ASN A 402 29.46 4.49 -15.79
N ILE A 403 30.51 3.73 -15.47
CA ILE A 403 31.43 4.03 -14.37
C ILE A 403 32.57 4.89 -14.92
N VAL A 404 32.76 6.07 -14.35
CA VAL A 404 33.84 6.98 -14.73
C VAL A 404 35.08 6.56 -13.96
N THR A 405 36.08 6.00 -14.65
CA THR A 405 37.26 5.42 -14.00
C THR A 405 38.53 6.24 -14.23
N PHE A 406 39.40 6.26 -13.24
CA PHE A 406 40.75 6.83 -13.33
C PHE A 406 41.76 5.97 -12.57
N TYR A 407 43.05 6.19 -12.81
CA TYR A 407 44.13 5.60 -12.03
C TYR A 407 44.68 6.63 -11.04
N ASP A 408 44.92 6.23 -9.80
CA ASP A 408 45.66 7.07 -8.85
C ASP A 408 47.18 7.06 -9.11
N ASP A 409 47.92 7.84 -8.31
CA ASP A 409 49.37 7.97 -8.43
C ASP A 409 50.13 6.65 -8.20
N ASP A 410 49.51 5.69 -7.47
CA ASP A 410 50.05 4.36 -7.18
C ASP A 410 49.63 3.31 -8.24
N GLY A 411 48.82 3.71 -9.23
CA GLY A 411 48.38 2.87 -10.34
C GLY A 411 47.18 1.98 -10.03
N PHE A 412 46.43 2.24 -8.96
CA PHE A 412 45.17 1.55 -8.67
C PHE A 412 44.00 2.18 -9.43
N LEU A 413 43.11 1.32 -9.94
CA LEU A 413 41.90 1.76 -10.64
C LEU A 413 40.85 2.23 -9.62
N ARG A 414 40.26 3.40 -9.86
CA ARG A 414 39.27 4.04 -9.00
C ARG A 414 38.06 4.52 -9.80
N ALA A 415 36.92 4.68 -9.12
CA ALA A 415 35.68 5.20 -9.70
C ALA A 415 35.41 6.63 -9.21
N GLU A 416 35.30 7.61 -10.12
CA GLU A 416 34.96 9.00 -9.81
C GLU A 416 33.51 9.14 -9.34
N ASN A 417 32.60 8.33 -9.86
CA ASN A 417 31.18 8.40 -9.54
C ASN A 417 30.72 7.42 -8.46
N ILE A 418 31.64 6.72 -7.80
CA ILE A 418 31.35 5.86 -6.66
C ILE A 418 32.19 6.33 -5.46
N LEU A 419 31.51 6.75 -4.40
CA LEU A 419 32.13 7.23 -3.17
C LEU A 419 31.90 6.22 -2.05
N VAL A 420 32.96 5.88 -1.31
CA VAL A 420 32.84 5.19 -0.03
C VAL A 420 32.92 6.23 1.09
N ILE A 421 31.91 6.27 1.94
CA ILE A 421 31.75 7.24 3.02
C ILE A 421 32.12 6.57 4.34
N GLU A 422 33.25 7.00 4.90
CA GLU A 422 33.73 6.64 6.24
C GLU A 422 33.80 7.92 7.09
N ASP A 423 33.25 7.88 8.32
CA ASP A 423 33.30 9.01 9.27
C ASP A 423 32.87 10.37 8.69
N SER A 424 31.89 10.39 7.76
CA SER A 424 31.37 11.57 7.06
C SER A 424 32.32 12.19 6.01
N ILE A 425 33.37 11.48 5.62
CA ILE A 425 34.28 11.85 4.52
C ILE A 425 34.09 10.83 3.40
N GLY A 426 33.80 11.31 2.19
CA GLY A 426 33.71 10.46 1.00
C GLY A 426 35.04 10.37 0.27
N ASP A 427 35.47 9.17 -0.11
CA ASP A 427 36.62 8.94 -0.98
C ASP A 427 36.23 8.06 -2.18
N PHE A 428 36.94 8.19 -3.31
CA PHE A 428 36.64 7.43 -4.52
C PHE A 428 36.92 5.94 -4.32
N ALA A 429 35.95 5.09 -4.67
CA ALA A 429 36.08 3.67 -4.45
C ALA A 429 37.20 3.05 -5.31
N TYR A 430 37.91 2.07 -4.76
CA TYR A 430 38.84 1.23 -5.50
C TYR A 430 38.07 0.14 -6.26
N ILE A 431 38.47 -0.11 -7.51
CA ILE A 431 37.90 -1.14 -8.36
C ILE A 431 38.90 -2.28 -8.50
N ARG A 432 38.47 -3.51 -8.27
CA ARG A 432 39.32 -4.69 -8.39
C ARG A 432 38.66 -5.78 -9.21
N ASP A 433 39.38 -6.34 -10.17
CA ASP A 433 38.94 -7.52 -10.92
C ASP A 433 38.65 -8.70 -9.96
N ALA A 434 37.45 -9.27 -10.07
CA ALA A 434 37.00 -10.41 -9.29
C ALA A 434 37.51 -11.76 -9.84
N GLY A 435 38.09 -11.78 -11.04
CA GLY A 435 38.60 -12.98 -11.72
C GLY A 435 37.53 -13.82 -12.43
N ASP A 436 36.28 -13.36 -12.43
CA ASP A 436 35.13 -14.02 -13.06
C ASP A 436 34.37 -13.12 -14.04
N GLY A 437 34.99 -12.01 -14.45
CA GLY A 437 34.42 -11.01 -15.35
C GLY A 437 33.70 -9.86 -14.64
N GLY A 438 33.53 -9.90 -13.32
CA GLY A 438 33.05 -8.77 -12.54
C GLY A 438 34.15 -8.04 -11.76
N TYR A 439 33.74 -7.03 -10.99
CA TYR A 439 34.61 -6.09 -10.29
C TYR A 439 34.14 -5.84 -8.86
N TRP A 440 35.01 -6.03 -7.89
CA TRP A 440 34.78 -5.65 -6.50
C TRP A 440 34.96 -4.15 -6.31
N ILE A 441 34.08 -3.56 -5.51
CA ILE A 441 34.14 -2.17 -5.08
C ILE A 441 34.64 -2.16 -3.64
N ASN A 442 35.75 -1.47 -3.39
CA ASN A 442 36.46 -1.50 -2.12
C ASN A 442 36.71 -0.09 -1.58
N ALA A 443 36.72 0.03 -0.25
CA ALA A 443 37.16 1.22 0.48
C ALA A 443 38.69 1.37 0.45
N THR A 444 39.41 0.25 0.44
CA THR A 444 40.87 0.24 0.47
C THR A 444 41.47 -0.38 -0.79
N SER A 445 42.65 0.11 -1.19
CA SER A 445 43.48 -0.54 -2.21
C SER A 445 44.09 -1.86 -1.72
N ALA A 446 44.09 -2.08 -0.40
CA ALA A 446 44.86 -3.12 0.26
C ALA A 446 44.05 -4.41 0.50
N VAL A 447 44.47 -5.50 -0.15
CA VAL A 447 44.34 -6.83 0.45
C VAL A 447 45.34 -6.89 1.60
N PRO A 448 45.07 -7.52 2.77
CA PRO A 448 46.16 -7.84 3.68
C PRO A 448 47.17 -8.65 2.86
N GLU A 449 48.37 -8.11 2.68
CA GLU A 449 49.31 -8.66 1.71
C GLU A 449 49.50 -10.16 1.97
N PRO A 450 49.76 -10.99 0.94
CA PRO A 450 50.15 -12.39 1.14
C PRO A 450 51.29 -12.52 2.17
N ALA A 451 52.15 -11.50 2.28
CA ALA A 451 53.19 -11.38 3.30
C ALA A 451 52.65 -11.23 4.73
N ALA A 452 51.55 -10.50 4.95
CA ALA A 452 50.90 -10.36 6.25
C ALA A 452 50.26 -11.69 6.68
N PHE A 453 49.55 -12.37 5.78
CA PHE A 453 49.02 -13.71 6.05
C PHE A 453 50.15 -14.74 6.24
N ALA A 454 51.20 -14.69 5.42
CA ALA A 454 52.37 -15.55 5.57
C ALA A 454 53.12 -15.27 6.88
N ALA A 455 53.17 -14.03 7.36
CA ALA A 455 53.73 -13.67 8.65
C ALA A 455 52.87 -14.21 9.81
N CYS A 456 51.55 -14.10 9.72
CA CYS A 456 50.62 -14.69 10.70
C CYS A 456 50.74 -16.22 10.73
N PHE A 457 50.71 -16.89 9.57
CA PHE A 457 50.89 -18.33 9.47
C PHE A 457 52.30 -18.77 9.90
N GLY A 458 53.33 -17.99 9.58
CA GLY A 458 54.71 -18.20 10.03
C GLY A 458 54.85 -18.09 11.55
N ALA A 459 54.22 -17.09 12.17
CA ALA A 459 54.20 -16.92 13.62
C ALA A 459 53.45 -18.06 14.32
N LEU A 460 52.29 -18.48 13.78
CA LEU A 460 51.55 -19.64 14.27
C LEU A 460 52.36 -20.93 14.16
N ALA A 461 53.04 -21.16 13.03
CA ALA A 461 53.92 -22.30 12.83
C ALA A 461 55.08 -22.33 13.85
N LEU A 462 55.67 -21.16 14.15
CA LEU A 462 56.71 -21.04 15.17
C LEU A 462 56.19 -21.35 16.59
N ALA A 463 54.98 -20.88 16.92
CA ALA A 463 54.33 -21.17 18.19
C ALA A 463 54.02 -22.66 18.35
N PHE A 464 53.51 -23.32 17.30
CA PHE A 464 53.27 -24.76 17.30
C PHE A 464 54.57 -25.57 17.40
N ALA A 465 55.64 -25.15 16.72
CA ALA A 465 56.95 -25.78 16.82
C ALA A 465 57.55 -25.66 18.24
N ALA A 466 57.41 -24.50 18.88
CA ALA A 466 57.87 -24.27 20.25
C ALA A 466 57.07 -25.09 21.29
N LEU A 467 55.75 -25.21 21.11
CA LEU A 467 54.89 -26.08 21.93
C LEU A 467 55.24 -27.56 21.79
N ARG A 468 55.55 -28.03 20.57
CA ARG A 468 56.00 -29.40 20.32
C ARG A 468 57.34 -29.72 20.95
N ARG A 469 58.23 -28.74 21.12
CA ARG A 469 59.56 -28.89 21.73
C ARG A 469 59.56 -28.91 23.26
N ARG A 470 58.43 -28.54 23.89
CA ARG A 470 58.21 -28.53 25.35
C ARG A 470 57.43 -29.75 25.85
N ARG A 471 56.94 -30.61 24.95
CA ARG A 471 56.56 -32.00 25.23
C ARG A 471 57.74 -32.90 24.93
#